data_AF-A0A432UJB9-F1
#
_entry.id   AF-A0A432UJB9-F1
#
_cell.length_a   1.000
_cell.length_b   1.000
_cell.length_c   1.000
_cell.angle_alpha   90.00
_cell.angle_beta   90.00
_cell.angle_gamma   90.00
#
_symmetry.space_group_name_H-M   'P 1'
#
loop_
_entity.id
_entity.type
_entity.pdbx_description
1 polymer ?
#
loop_
_entity_poly.entity_id
_entity_poly.type
_entity_poly.pdbx_seq_one_letter_code
_entity_poly.pdbx_strand_id
1 'polypeptide(L)'
;MYFPQLSSTNLLHQLPSYIKNKGKEHKFFLFAFLYCLSFYLLRISISSTLELDEAELFRNSTHLALIYEDQPPLFSWIIWALFKVLPAHLYTILLAKYILIFIFYTSFYLILKDLRGAKIALLFASTLLLFPTYSYEFNRHLTHTVLVTTIA
;
A
#
# COMPACT_ATOMS: atom_id res chain seq x y z
N MET A 1 -1.30 23.03 21.17
CA MET A 1 -0.12 22.43 20.50
C MET A 1 0.36 23.44 19.47
N TYR A 2 1.59 23.96 19.63
CA TYR A 2 2.09 25.13 18.92
C TYR A 2 2.22 24.89 17.40
N PHE A 3 1.45 25.62 16.59
CA PHE A 3 1.71 25.77 15.16
C PHE A 3 2.82 26.83 15.01
N PRO A 4 4.01 26.50 14.46
CA PRO A 4 5.02 27.51 14.21
C PRO A 4 4.57 28.40 13.04
N GLN A 5 4.51 29.72 13.26
CA GLN A 5 4.26 30.69 12.20
C GLN A 5 5.38 30.61 11.15
N LEU A 6 5.03 30.10 9.96
CA LEU A 6 5.95 30.00 8.82
C LEU A 6 6.22 31.40 8.25
N SER A 7 7.35 31.99 8.63
CA SER A 7 7.89 33.21 8.01
C SER A 7 8.21 32.98 6.53
N SER A 8 7.78 33.88 5.66
CA SER A 8 7.97 33.86 4.20
C SER A 8 9.44 33.76 3.75
N THR A 9 10.38 34.13 4.64
CA THR A 9 11.83 34.01 4.43
C THR A 9 12.35 32.56 4.43
N ASN A 10 11.70 31.64 5.15
CA ASN A 10 12.09 30.21 5.15
C ASN A 10 11.68 29.48 3.86
N LEU A 11 10.60 29.92 3.22
CA LEU A 11 10.10 29.31 1.98
C LEU A 11 11.09 29.46 0.82
N LEU A 12 11.67 30.65 0.63
CA LEU A 12 12.62 30.91 -0.45
C LEU A 12 13.93 30.11 -0.31
N HIS A 13 14.34 29.79 0.92
CA HIS A 13 15.54 28.99 1.18
C HIS A 13 15.28 27.47 1.07
N GLN A 14 14.01 27.02 1.16
CA GLN A 14 13.60 25.62 1.01
C GLN A 14 13.29 25.20 -0.44
N LEU A 15 12.96 26.14 -1.33
CA LEU A 15 12.67 25.84 -2.74
C LEU A 15 13.80 25.11 -3.50
N PRO A 16 15.09 25.47 -3.34
CA PRO A 16 16.17 24.79 -4.06
C PRO A 16 16.39 23.34 -3.60
N SER A 17 16.19 23.06 -2.31
CA SER A 17 16.34 21.71 -1.75
C SER A 17 15.16 20.80 -2.11
N TYR A 18 13.96 21.36 -2.25
CA TYR A 18 12.78 20.67 -2.77
C TYR A 18 12.98 20.22 -4.23
N ILE A 19 13.42 21.12 -5.11
CA ILE A 19 13.63 20.83 -6.54
C ILE A 19 14.75 19.80 -6.75
N LYS A 20 15.83 19.88 -5.96
CA LYS A 20 16.99 18.96 -6.06
C LYS A 20 16.67 17.52 -5.63
N ASN A 21 15.65 17.29 -4.82
CA ASN A 21 15.25 15.95 -4.37
C ASN A 21 14.36 15.19 -5.36
N LYS A 22 13.73 15.89 -6.31
CA LYS A 22 12.78 15.31 -7.29
C LYS A 22 13.35 14.11 -8.06
N GLY A 23 14.65 14.12 -8.37
CA GLY A 23 15.31 13.03 -9.12
C GLY A 23 15.54 11.73 -8.32
N LYS A 24 15.46 11.76 -6.98
CA LYS A 24 15.58 10.56 -6.14
C LYS A 24 14.23 9.92 -5.82
N GLU A 25 13.17 10.71 -5.85
CA GLU A 25 11.80 10.26 -5.57
C GLU A 25 11.34 9.22 -6.59
N HIS A 26 11.64 9.44 -7.87
CA HIS A 26 11.26 8.53 -8.94
C HIS A 26 11.85 7.12 -8.75
N LYS A 27 13.06 7.02 -8.16
CA LYS A 27 13.70 5.73 -7.86
C LYS A 27 12.98 4.97 -6.75
N PHE A 28 12.48 5.67 -5.74
CA PHE A 28 11.71 5.04 -4.66
C PHE A 28 10.38 4.52 -5.19
N PHE A 29 9.64 5.32 -5.96
CA PHE A 29 8.38 4.88 -6.57
C PHE A 29 8.59 3.69 -7.49
N LEU A 30 9.63 3.72 -8.33
CA LEU A 30 9.99 2.60 -9.20
C LEU A 30 10.33 1.35 -8.39
N PHE A 31 11.10 1.49 -7.32
CA PHE A 31 11.44 0.36 -6.44
C PHE A 31 10.19 -0.24 -5.79
N ALA A 32 9.31 0.58 -5.20
CA ALA A 32 8.07 0.11 -4.59
C ALA A 32 7.15 -0.57 -5.61
N PHE A 33 7.09 -0.03 -6.83
CA PHE A 33 6.33 -0.62 -7.93
C PHE A 33 6.90 -1.98 -8.34
N LEU A 34 8.20 -2.06 -8.58
CA LEU A 34 8.87 -3.32 -8.95
C LEU A 34 8.77 -4.37 -7.85
N TYR A 35 8.84 -3.96 -6.59
CA TYR A 35 8.61 -4.83 -5.44
C TYR A 35 7.21 -5.45 -5.51
N CYS A 36 6.17 -4.61 -5.58
CA CYS A 36 4.78 -5.09 -5.63
C CYS A 36 4.51 -5.96 -6.87
N LEU A 37 5.02 -5.55 -8.03
CA LEU A 37 4.89 -6.29 -9.28
C LEU A 37 5.59 -7.66 -9.21
N SER A 38 6.79 -7.71 -8.64
CA SER A 38 7.53 -8.97 -8.51
C SER A 38 6.78 -9.95 -7.61
N PHE A 39 6.27 -9.50 -6.46
CA PHE A 39 5.50 -10.35 -5.55
C PHE A 39 4.16 -10.80 -6.16
N TYR A 40 3.46 -9.91 -6.87
CA TYR A 40 2.26 -10.26 -7.63
C TYR A 40 2.52 -11.36 -8.66
N LEU A 41 3.57 -11.20 -9.48
CA LEU A 41 3.93 -12.19 -10.50
C LEU A 41 4.38 -13.51 -9.88
N LEU A 42 5.21 -13.48 -8.83
CA LEU A 42 5.64 -14.67 -8.11
C LEU A 42 4.44 -15.44 -7.53
N ARG A 43 3.52 -14.76 -6.86
CA ARG A 43 2.32 -15.39 -6.28
C ARG A 43 1.50 -16.12 -7.34
N ILE A 44 1.26 -15.46 -8.47
CA ILE A 44 0.51 -16.04 -9.60
C ILE A 44 1.24 -17.22 -10.24
N SER A 45 2.57 -17.18 -10.28
CA SER A 45 3.38 -18.20 -10.93
C SER A 45 3.56 -19.46 -10.08
N ILE A 46 3.57 -19.31 -8.75
CA ILE A 46 3.76 -20.43 -7.80
C ILE A 46 2.47 -21.25 -7.65
N SER A 47 1.33 -20.58 -7.47
CA SER A 47 0.06 -21.27 -7.24
C SER A 47 -1.12 -20.41 -7.66
N SER A 48 -2.00 -20.98 -8.47
CA SER A 48 -3.31 -20.41 -8.78
C SER A 48 -4.37 -20.73 -7.72
N THR A 49 -4.00 -21.44 -6.66
CA THR A 49 -4.93 -21.85 -5.60
C THR A 49 -5.17 -20.69 -4.64
N LEU A 50 -6.46 -20.43 -4.39
CA LEU A 50 -6.91 -19.49 -3.36
C LEU A 50 -6.44 -20.00 -1.99
N GLU A 51 -5.70 -19.16 -1.28
CA GLU A 51 -5.48 -19.38 0.16
C GLU A 51 -6.80 -19.24 0.92
N LEU A 52 -6.86 -19.76 2.16
CA LEU A 52 -8.09 -19.79 2.96
C LEU A 52 -8.75 -18.40 3.04
N ASP A 53 -7.97 -17.39 3.38
CA ASP A 53 -8.45 -16.01 3.49
C ASP A 53 -8.92 -15.43 2.15
N GLU A 54 -8.24 -15.79 1.06
CA GLU A 54 -8.60 -15.34 -0.30
C GLU A 54 -9.88 -16.03 -0.79
N ALA A 55 -10.07 -17.30 -0.43
CA ALA A 55 -11.27 -18.07 -0.75
C ALA A 55 -12.49 -17.55 0.02
N GLU A 56 -12.33 -17.25 1.30
CA GLU A 56 -13.36 -16.63 2.13
C GLU A 56 -13.76 -15.26 1.56
N LEU A 57 -12.76 -14.43 1.25
CA LEU A 57 -12.98 -13.13 0.62
C LEU A 57 -13.66 -13.26 -0.75
N PHE A 58 -13.25 -14.22 -1.57
CA PHE A 58 -13.87 -14.47 -2.87
C PHE A 58 -15.35 -14.80 -2.70
N ARG A 59 -15.69 -15.70 -1.78
CA ARG A 59 -17.07 -16.05 -1.44
C ARG A 59 -17.85 -14.83 -0.96
N ASN A 60 -17.29 -14.03 -0.06
CA ASN A 60 -17.91 -12.82 0.48
C ASN A 60 -18.12 -11.75 -0.61
N SER A 61 -17.22 -11.64 -1.57
CA SER A 61 -17.27 -10.62 -2.63
C SER A 61 -18.19 -10.97 -3.80
N THR A 62 -18.91 -12.10 -3.73
CA THR A 62 -19.93 -12.47 -4.74
C THR A 62 -21.20 -11.63 -4.63
N HIS A 63 -21.51 -11.15 -3.42
CA HIS A 63 -22.71 -10.38 -3.12
C HIS A 63 -22.36 -9.19 -2.24
N LEU A 64 -23.15 -8.13 -2.32
CA LEU A 64 -22.98 -6.96 -1.48
C LEU A 64 -23.81 -7.14 -0.21
N ALA A 65 -23.16 -7.23 0.94
CA ALA A 65 -23.78 -7.34 2.25
C ALA A 65 -23.20 -6.30 3.22
N LEU A 66 -23.99 -5.92 4.22
CA LEU A 66 -23.56 -4.99 5.28
C LEU A 66 -22.69 -5.67 6.33
N ILE A 67 -22.89 -6.97 6.54
CA ILE A 67 -22.18 -7.78 7.53
C ILE A 67 -21.70 -9.04 6.80
N TYR A 68 -20.40 -9.32 6.92
CA TYR A 68 -19.78 -10.57 6.49
C TYR A 68 -19.11 -11.18 7.71
N GLU A 69 -19.41 -12.45 8.00
CA GLU A 69 -18.87 -13.27 9.11
C GLU A 69 -18.14 -12.45 10.20
N ASP A 70 -16.84 -12.67 10.41
CA ASP A 70 -16.03 -11.96 11.43
C ASP A 70 -15.18 -10.82 10.84
N GLN A 71 -15.46 -10.38 9.61
CA GLN A 71 -14.57 -9.48 8.85
C GLN A 71 -15.24 -8.15 8.49
N PRO A 72 -14.48 -7.03 8.49
CA PRO A 72 -15.02 -5.73 8.10
C PRO A 72 -15.42 -5.72 6.61
N PRO A 73 -16.55 -5.09 6.25
CA PRO A 73 -17.14 -5.21 4.92
C PRO A 73 -16.42 -4.40 3.84
N LEU A 74 -15.60 -3.41 4.24
CA LEU A 74 -15.00 -2.44 3.33
C LEU A 74 -14.16 -3.12 2.23
N PHE A 75 -13.33 -4.10 2.59
CA PHE A 75 -12.50 -4.77 1.59
C PHE A 75 -13.36 -5.60 0.62
N SER A 76 -14.34 -6.33 1.12
CA SER A 76 -15.28 -7.12 0.30
C SER A 76 -16.07 -6.23 -0.68
N TRP A 77 -16.46 -5.02 -0.27
CA TRP A 77 -17.12 -4.06 -1.18
C TRP A 77 -16.22 -3.60 -2.31
N ILE A 78 -14.94 -3.34 -2.01
CA ILE A 78 -13.94 -2.97 -3.04
C ILE A 78 -13.78 -4.11 -4.04
N ILE A 79 -13.60 -5.35 -3.56
CA ILE A 79 -13.44 -6.51 -4.45
C ILE A 79 -14.72 -6.79 -5.24
N TRP A 80 -15.90 -6.69 -4.61
CA TRP A 80 -17.19 -6.82 -5.29
C TRP A 80 -17.32 -5.81 -6.45
N ALA A 81 -16.93 -4.55 -6.22
CA ALA A 81 -16.94 -3.53 -7.26
C ALA A 81 -15.94 -3.85 -8.37
N LEU A 82 -14.74 -4.34 -8.03
CA LEU A 82 -13.75 -4.76 -9.02
C LEU A 82 -14.24 -5.95 -9.86
N PHE A 83 -14.94 -6.92 -9.27
CA PHE A 83 -15.54 -8.05 -9.98
C PHE A 83 -16.64 -7.65 -10.98
N LYS A 84 -17.15 -6.41 -10.94
CA LYS A 84 -18.05 -5.90 -11.98
C LYS A 84 -17.34 -5.49 -13.26
N VAL A 85 -16.05 -5.19 -13.19
CA VAL A 85 -15.26 -4.66 -14.32
C VAL A 85 -14.18 -5.65 -14.76
N LEU A 86 -13.66 -6.43 -13.82
CA LEU A 86 -12.60 -7.42 -14.00
C LEU A 86 -13.15 -8.83 -13.79
N PRO A 87 -12.49 -9.88 -14.33
CA PRO A 87 -12.86 -11.25 -14.05
C PRO A 87 -12.83 -11.55 -12.54
N ALA A 88 -13.83 -12.29 -12.06
CA ALA A 88 -13.85 -12.83 -10.71
C ALA A 88 -12.80 -13.95 -10.58
N HIS A 89 -11.55 -13.57 -10.34
CA HIS A 89 -10.40 -14.47 -10.26
C HIS A 89 -9.44 -14.01 -9.15
N LEU A 90 -8.56 -14.93 -8.71
CA LEU A 90 -7.45 -14.64 -7.79
C LEU A 90 -6.63 -13.41 -8.23
N TYR A 91 -6.46 -13.22 -9.54
CA TYR A 91 -5.69 -12.11 -10.11
C TYR A 91 -6.26 -10.74 -9.69
N THR A 92 -7.58 -10.61 -9.66
CA THR A 92 -8.25 -9.36 -9.29
C THR A 92 -8.09 -9.07 -7.80
N ILE A 93 -8.17 -10.11 -6.95
CA ILE A 93 -7.93 -9.99 -5.50
C ILE A 93 -6.49 -9.56 -5.23
N LEU A 94 -5.53 -10.25 -5.84
CA LEU A 94 -4.11 -9.94 -5.69
C LEU A 94 -3.79 -8.55 -6.23
N LEU A 95 -4.35 -8.16 -7.38
CA LEU A 95 -4.16 -6.84 -7.95
C LEU A 95 -4.59 -5.75 -6.96
N ALA A 96 -5.78 -5.89 -6.34
CA ALA A 96 -6.26 -4.94 -5.35
C ALA A 96 -5.34 -4.87 -4.13
N LYS A 97 -4.89 -6.02 -3.62
CA LYS A 97 -3.96 -6.12 -2.49
C LYS A 97 -2.64 -5.41 -2.77
N TYR A 98 -2.01 -5.67 -3.92
CA TYR A 98 -0.72 -5.06 -4.26
C TYR A 98 -0.82 -3.58 -4.58
N ILE A 99 -1.96 -3.10 -5.09
CA ILE A 99 -2.24 -1.67 -5.21
C ILE A 99 -2.27 -1.01 -3.82
N LEU A 100 -2.94 -1.61 -2.84
CA LEU A 100 -2.96 -1.06 -1.47
C LEU A 100 -1.58 -1.06 -0.83
N ILE A 101 -0.80 -2.15 -0.96
CA ILE A 101 0.57 -2.20 -0.44
C ILE A 101 1.43 -1.10 -1.07
N PHE A 102 1.29 -0.87 -2.37
CA PHE A 102 1.97 0.24 -3.04
C PHE A 102 1.56 1.60 -2.49
N ILE A 103 0.25 1.85 -2.32
CA ILE A 103 -0.26 3.09 -1.73
C ILE A 103 0.25 3.27 -0.30
N PHE A 104 0.26 2.22 0.52
CA PHE A 104 0.78 2.26 1.88
C PHE A 104 2.24 2.73 1.93
N TYR A 105 3.15 2.06 1.20
CA TYR A 105 4.57 2.42 1.22
C TYR A 105 4.83 3.81 0.64
N THR A 106 4.08 4.21 -0.39
CA THR A 106 4.23 5.53 -1.02
C THR A 106 3.72 6.64 -0.12
N SER A 107 2.55 6.48 0.49
CA SER A 107 2.02 7.41 1.49
C SER A 107 2.95 7.55 2.69
N PHE A 108 3.44 6.42 3.22
CA PHE A 108 4.40 6.42 4.34
C PHE A 108 5.69 7.20 4.00
N TYR A 109 6.24 6.97 2.81
CA TYR A 109 7.42 7.69 2.34
C TYR A 109 7.14 9.19 2.15
N LEU A 110 6.01 9.56 1.54
CA LEU A 110 5.64 10.95 1.29
C LEU A 110 5.48 11.73 2.60
N ILE A 111 4.73 11.17 3.56
CA ILE A 111 4.53 11.78 4.88
C ILE A 111 5.87 12.00 5.59
N LEU A 112 6.73 10.98 5.64
CA LEU A 112 8.04 11.10 6.27
C LEU A 112 8.96 12.06 5.55
N LYS A 113 8.88 12.11 4.22
CA LYS A 113 9.68 13.03 3.41
C LYS A 113 9.31 14.47 3.74
N ASP A 114 8.02 14.77 3.87
CA ASP A 114 7.55 16.12 4.18
C ASP A 114 7.91 16.52 5.63
N LEU A 115 7.95 15.56 6.56
CA LEU A 115 8.29 15.82 7.98
C LEU A 115 9.79 15.86 8.30
N ARG A 116 10.60 15.02 7.66
CA ARG A 116 12.01 14.76 8.04
C ARG A 116 12.99 14.81 6.87
N GLY A 117 12.51 14.97 5.65
CA GLY A 117 13.33 14.99 4.43
C GLY A 117 13.61 13.61 3.83
N ALA A 118 13.91 13.60 2.53
CA ALA A 118 13.93 12.38 1.70
C ALA A 118 14.92 11.29 2.14
N LYS A 119 16.08 11.66 2.72
CA LYS A 119 17.08 10.68 3.17
C LYS A 119 16.59 9.88 4.36
N ILE A 120 16.00 10.57 5.35
CA ILE A 120 15.46 9.94 6.55
C ILE A 120 14.24 9.11 6.17
N ALA A 121 13.35 9.63 5.32
CA ALA A 121 12.19 8.90 4.81
C ALA A 121 12.59 7.58 4.13
N LEU A 122 13.64 7.58 3.31
CA LEU A 122 14.12 6.37 2.64
C LEU A 122 14.68 5.34 3.63
N LEU A 123 15.42 5.77 4.66
CA LEU A 123 15.90 4.87 5.70
C LEU A 123 14.74 4.22 6.45
N PHE A 124 13.78 5.00 6.92
CA PHE A 124 12.62 4.48 7.64
C PHE A 124 11.75 3.57 6.78
N ALA A 125 11.50 3.92 5.52
CA ALA A 125 10.76 3.06 4.59
C ALA A 125 11.50 1.73 4.34
N SER A 126 12.82 1.76 4.20
CA SER A 126 13.64 0.55 4.09
C SER A 126 13.62 -0.29 5.37
N THR A 127 13.67 0.34 6.55
CA THR A 127 13.55 -0.36 7.83
C THR A 127 12.19 -1.02 7.97
N LEU A 128 11.11 -0.38 7.50
CA LEU A 128 9.77 -0.95 7.52
C LEU A 128 9.70 -2.28 6.76
N LEU A 129 10.38 -2.39 5.61
CA LEU A 129 10.53 -3.63 4.85
C LEU A 129 11.34 -4.72 5.59
N LEU A 130 12.20 -4.34 6.54
CA LEU A 130 12.94 -5.32 7.33
C LEU A 130 12.09 -5.95 8.45
N PHE A 131 10.99 -5.30 8.84
CA PHE A 131 10.08 -5.89 9.81
C PHE A 131 9.25 -7.01 9.16
N PRO A 132 9.31 -8.25 9.69
CA PRO A 132 8.64 -9.41 9.08
C PRO A 132 7.13 -9.22 8.89
N THR A 133 6.49 -8.49 9.81
CA THR A 133 5.07 -8.18 9.73
C THR A 133 4.73 -7.39 8.47
N TYR A 134 5.53 -6.38 8.13
CA TYR A 134 5.26 -5.50 6.99
C TYR A 134 5.83 -6.03 5.68
N SER A 135 6.75 -7.00 5.71
CA SER A 135 7.25 -7.65 4.51
C SER A 135 6.58 -8.99 4.24
N TYR A 136 6.80 -9.99 5.07
CA TYR A 136 6.32 -11.34 4.82
C TYR A 136 4.81 -11.48 5.05
N GLU A 137 4.31 -11.03 6.21
CA GLU A 137 2.91 -11.26 6.58
C GLU A 137 1.92 -10.42 5.74
N PHE A 138 2.32 -9.20 5.36
CA PHE A 138 1.58 -8.38 4.38
C PHE A 138 1.39 -9.10 3.05
N ASN A 139 2.41 -9.83 2.59
CA ASN A 139 2.32 -10.60 1.36
C ASN A 139 1.53 -11.89 1.52
N ARG A 140 1.60 -12.53 2.69
CA ARG A 140 0.93 -13.80 2.98
C ARG A 140 -0.58 -13.62 3.19
N HIS A 141 -1.04 -13.07 4.31
CA HIS A 141 -2.46 -13.16 4.69
C HIS A 141 -3.11 -11.86 5.23
N LEU A 142 -2.35 -10.79 5.45
CA LEU A 142 -2.85 -9.58 6.16
C LEU A 142 -3.65 -8.59 5.29
N THR A 143 -4.57 -9.06 4.45
CA THR A 143 -5.28 -8.20 3.48
C THR A 143 -6.12 -7.10 4.15
N HIS A 144 -6.84 -7.43 5.22
CA HIS A 144 -7.63 -6.44 5.97
C HIS A 144 -6.75 -5.44 6.74
N THR A 145 -5.66 -5.94 7.35
CA THR A 145 -4.71 -5.08 8.05
C THR A 145 -4.03 -4.11 7.09
N VAL A 146 -3.65 -4.57 5.88
CA VAL A 146 -3.09 -3.71 4.83
C VAL A 146 -4.05 -2.56 4.53
N LEU A 147 -5.35 -2.85 4.32
CA LEU A 147 -6.36 -1.82 4.08
C LEU A 147 -6.42 -0.81 5.24
N VAL A 148 -6.51 -1.29 6.48
CA VAL A 148 -6.56 -0.42 7.66
C VAL A 148 -5.32 0.47 7.75
N THR A 149 -4.12 -0.10 7.58
CA THR A 149 -2.86 0.66 7.63
C THR A 149 -2.70 1.66 6.48
N THR A 150 -3.40 1.45 5.37
CA THR A 150 -3.37 2.37 4.22
C THR A 150 -4.27 3.58 4.45
N ILE A 151 -5.36 3.42 5.21
CA ILE A 151 -6.39 4.44 5.43
C ILE A 151 -6.19 5.21 6.74
N ALA A 152 -5.57 4.58 7.75
CA ALA A 152 -5.31 5.17 9.08
C ALA A 152 -4.29 6.31 9.03
#